data_AF-A0A1L0BVI0-F1
#
_entry.id   AF-A0A1L0BVI0-F1
#
_cell.length_a   1.000
_cell.length_b   1.000
_cell.length_c   1.000
_cell.angle_alpha   90.00
_cell.angle_beta   90.00
_cell.angle_gamma   90.00
#
_symmetry.space_group_name_H-M   'P 1'
#
loop_
_entity.id
_entity.type
_entity.pdbx_description
1 polymer ?
#
loop_
_entity_poly.entity_id
_entity_poly.type
_entity_poly.pdbx_seq_one_letter_code
_entity_poly.pdbx_strand_id
1 'polypeptide(L)'
;MPCTGSCRGKPRVENAEISNEVSDDIWASDDEGVSTYADRRRAQINQGYLDGLTSAQELGLQDGFDEGYPEGAKLGIRVGRILAELFGSTFFEQALKELNITKVLDRKYYNEQLDANEPDHKLVTYWEQKVKDTKSHETSI
;
A
#
# COMPACT_ATOMS: atom_id res chain seq x y z
N MET A 1 -16.78 -5.16 -26.42
CA MET A 1 -17.40 -3.83 -26.51
C MET A 1 -16.31 -2.78 -26.27
N PRO A 2 -15.94 -1.95 -27.26
CA PRO A 2 -14.98 -0.87 -27.03
C PRO A 2 -15.68 0.41 -26.53
N CYS A 3 -15.03 1.07 -25.57
CA CYS A 3 -15.52 2.25 -24.86
C CYS A 3 -15.79 3.45 -25.77
N THR A 4 -16.98 4.04 -25.66
CA THR A 4 -17.35 5.35 -26.23
C THR A 4 -17.05 6.45 -25.22
N GLY A 5 -15.82 6.96 -25.21
CA GLY A 5 -15.39 8.09 -24.37
C GLY A 5 -15.17 9.35 -25.19
N SER A 6 -16.04 10.34 -25.05
CA SER A 6 -15.92 11.66 -25.69
C SER A 6 -14.84 12.49 -24.96
N CYS A 7 -13.65 12.60 -25.54
CA CYS A 7 -12.60 13.49 -25.05
C CYS A 7 -12.65 14.83 -25.79
N ARG A 8 -13.04 15.90 -25.09
CA ARG A 8 -12.97 17.28 -25.59
C ARG A 8 -11.55 17.83 -25.42
N GLY A 9 -10.82 18.00 -26.52
CA GLY A 9 -9.55 18.73 -26.56
C GLY A 9 -9.76 20.22 -26.83
N LYS A 10 -9.14 21.10 -26.05
CA LYS A 10 -9.10 22.56 -26.27
C LYS A 10 -8.33 22.90 -27.55
N PRO A 11 -8.63 24.01 -28.25
CA PRO A 11 -7.94 24.36 -29.49
C PRO A 11 -6.52 24.85 -29.19
N ARG A 12 -5.54 24.32 -29.94
CA ARG A 12 -4.16 24.80 -29.93
C ARG A 12 -3.89 25.59 -31.22
N VAL A 13 -3.85 26.91 -31.04
CA VAL A 13 -3.07 27.95 -31.73
C VAL A 13 -2.77 27.75 -33.21
N GLU A 14 -3.36 28.63 -34.00
CA GLU A 14 -3.13 28.90 -35.41
C GLU A 14 -1.74 29.53 -35.65
N ASN A 15 -1.20 29.30 -36.85
CA ASN A 15 -0.07 29.95 -37.52
C ASN A 15 1.25 29.17 -37.60
N ALA A 16 1.43 28.47 -38.73
CA ALA A 16 2.58 28.66 -39.61
C ALA A 16 2.27 27.96 -40.94
N GLU A 17 2.03 28.76 -41.98
CA GLU A 17 2.01 28.29 -43.36
C GLU A 17 3.41 27.75 -43.70
N ILE A 18 3.52 26.43 -43.85
CA ILE A 18 4.60 25.80 -44.61
C ILE A 18 3.90 25.13 -45.79
N SER A 19 3.78 25.89 -46.88
CA SER A 19 3.52 25.34 -48.20
C SER A 19 4.76 24.59 -48.66
N ASN A 20 4.80 23.30 -48.38
CA ASN A 20 5.57 22.35 -49.16
C ASN A 20 4.62 21.21 -49.49
N GLU A 21 4.33 21.03 -50.77
CA GLU A 21 3.79 19.78 -51.28
C GLU A 21 4.81 18.68 -51.00
N VAL A 22 4.73 18.08 -49.81
CA VAL A 22 5.46 16.87 -49.46
C VAL A 22 4.41 15.82 -49.24
N SER A 23 4.30 14.92 -50.22
CA SER A 23 3.47 13.72 -50.23
C SER A 23 3.25 13.18 -48.81
N ASP A 24 2.02 13.25 -48.32
CA ASP A 24 1.55 12.68 -47.05
C ASP A 24 1.44 11.14 -47.11
N ASP A 25 2.44 10.49 -47.70
CA ASP A 25 2.62 9.05 -47.72
C ASP A 25 3.88 8.69 -46.92
N ILE A 26 3.93 9.15 -45.67
CA ILE A 26 4.89 8.65 -44.67
C ILE A 26 4.63 7.16 -44.37
N TRP A 27 3.45 6.64 -44.76
CA TRP A 27 2.99 5.29 -44.46
C TRP A 27 2.64 4.45 -45.70
N ALA A 28 3.06 4.86 -46.90
CA ALA A 28 2.90 4.03 -48.08
C ALA A 28 4.26 3.80 -48.76
N SER A 29 4.65 2.52 -48.82
CA SER A 29 5.80 1.96 -49.56
C SER A 29 7.05 1.60 -48.74
N ASP A 30 6.94 0.63 -47.83
CA ASP A 30 7.96 -0.44 -47.69
C ASP A 30 7.40 -1.67 -46.94
N ASP A 31 6.57 -2.48 -47.61
CA ASP A 31 6.12 -3.81 -47.15
C ASP A 31 7.07 -4.93 -47.65
N GLU A 32 8.37 -4.66 -47.75
CA GLU A 32 9.37 -5.66 -48.16
C GLU A 32 10.68 -5.47 -47.38
N GLY A 33 10.63 -5.51 -46.04
CA GLY A 33 11.88 -5.52 -45.26
C GLY A 33 11.81 -5.13 -43.79
N VAL A 34 10.67 -4.65 -43.28
CA VAL A 34 10.54 -4.38 -41.83
C VAL A 34 10.42 -5.71 -41.10
N SER A 35 11.56 -6.17 -40.61
CA SER A 35 11.73 -7.43 -39.89
C SER A 35 10.66 -7.55 -38.79
N THR A 36 9.63 -8.38 -39.00
CA THR A 36 8.65 -8.78 -37.96
C THR A 36 9.35 -9.29 -36.69
N TYR A 37 10.59 -9.77 -36.84
CA TYR A 37 11.50 -10.12 -35.77
C TYR A 37 12.02 -8.91 -34.97
N ALA A 38 12.29 -7.76 -35.60
CA ALA A 38 12.67 -6.53 -34.90
C ALA A 38 11.53 -6.00 -34.01
N ASP A 39 10.28 -6.02 -34.49
CA ASP A 39 9.13 -5.58 -33.69
C ASP A 39 8.80 -6.57 -32.57
N ARG A 40 8.92 -7.87 -32.82
CA ARG A 40 8.83 -8.89 -31.77
C ARG A 40 9.90 -8.71 -30.70
N ARG A 41 11.14 -8.42 -31.10
CA ARG A 41 12.24 -8.15 -30.15
C ARG A 41 11.98 -6.90 -29.33
N ARG A 42 11.48 -5.82 -29.93
CA ARG A 42 11.09 -4.60 -29.21
C ARG A 42 9.98 -4.90 -28.20
N ALA A 43 8.94 -5.63 -28.61
CA ALA A 43 7.86 -6.03 -27.71
C ALA A 43 8.38 -6.87 -26.54
N GLN A 44 9.26 -7.85 -26.80
CA GLN A 44 9.85 -8.70 -25.77
C GLN A 44 10.76 -7.92 -24.80
N ILE A 45 11.57 -6.98 -25.30
CA ILE A 45 12.41 -6.12 -24.45
C ILE A 45 11.55 -5.22 -23.56
N ASN A 46 10.53 -4.59 -24.14
CA ASN A 46 9.61 -3.72 -23.41
C ASN A 46 8.85 -4.51 -22.34
N GLN A 47 8.39 -5.72 -22.68
CA GLN A 47 7.76 -6.64 -21.72
C GLN A 47 8.73 -7.02 -20.59
N GLY A 48 9.97 -7.40 -20.91
CA GLY A 48 10.96 -7.75 -19.89
C GLY A 48 11.35 -6.59 -18.98
N TYR A 49 11.41 -5.36 -19.49
CA TYR A 49 11.66 -4.16 -18.68
C TYR A 49 10.48 -3.85 -17.76
N LEU A 50 9.25 -3.92 -18.27
CA LEU A 50 8.04 -3.72 -17.47
C LEU A 50 7.94 -4.79 -16.38
N ASP A 51 8.17 -6.05 -16.73
CA ASP A 51 8.15 -7.20 -15.81
C ASP A 51 9.22 -7.07 -14.73
N GLY A 52 10.45 -6.68 -15.10
CA GLY A 52 11.52 -6.42 -14.14
C GLY A 52 11.19 -5.28 -13.18
N LEU A 53 10.53 -4.22 -13.66
CA LEU A 53 10.10 -3.11 -12.82
C LEU A 53 8.97 -3.51 -11.87
N THR A 54 7.96 -4.23 -12.35
CA THR A 54 6.86 -4.72 -11.52
C THR A 54 7.34 -5.73 -10.50
N SER A 55 8.21 -6.66 -10.89
CA SER A 55 8.79 -7.66 -9.99
C SER A 55 9.61 -7.01 -8.89
N ALA A 56 10.44 -6.01 -9.20
CA ALA A 56 11.22 -5.29 -8.19
C ALA A 56 10.32 -4.54 -7.19
N GLN A 57 9.21 -3.97 -7.64
CA GLN A 57 8.25 -3.31 -6.76
C GLN A 57 7.49 -4.30 -5.88
N GLU A 58 7.09 -5.44 -6.43
CA GLU A 58 6.40 -6.50 -5.70
C GLU A 58 7.28 -7.12 -4.61
N LEU A 59 8.56 -7.39 -4.92
CA LEU A 59 9.52 -7.91 -3.95
C LEU A 59 9.70 -6.96 -2.78
N GLY A 60 9.90 -5.66 -3.03
CA GLY A 60 10.04 -4.68 -1.95
C GLY A 60 8.78 -4.54 -1.09
N LEU A 61 7.59 -4.68 -1.69
CA LEU A 61 6.33 -4.69 -0.94
C LEU A 61 6.18 -5.94 -0.07
N GLN A 62 6.55 -7.11 -0.61
CA GLN A 62 6.48 -8.38 0.09
C GLN A 62 7.46 -8.42 1.26
N ASP A 63 8.71 -7.99 1.04
CA ASP A 63 9.73 -7.92 2.09
C ASP A 63 9.25 -7.05 3.25
N GLY A 64 8.73 -5.84 2.96
CA GLY A 64 8.18 -4.96 3.99
C GLY A 64 6.93 -5.53 4.68
N PHE A 65 6.12 -6.32 3.99
CA PHE A 65 4.97 -6.99 4.59
C PHE A 65 5.42 -8.13 5.52
N ASP A 66 6.36 -8.96 5.08
CA ASP A 66 6.88 -10.09 5.85
C ASP A 66 7.60 -9.63 7.13
N GLU A 67 8.23 -8.46 7.10
CA GLU A 67 8.81 -7.80 8.28
C GLU A 67 7.73 -7.23 9.22
N GLY A 68 6.79 -6.43 8.70
CA GLY A 68 5.83 -5.70 9.54
C GLY A 68 4.63 -6.52 10.03
N TYR A 69 4.18 -7.52 9.27
CA TYR A 69 3.03 -8.36 9.62
C TYR A 69 3.17 -9.11 10.95
N PRO A 70 4.28 -9.81 11.25
CA PRO A 70 4.42 -10.54 12.51
C PRO A 70 4.42 -9.60 13.73
N GLU A 71 4.98 -8.39 13.61
CA GLU A 71 4.97 -7.40 14.70
C GLU A 71 3.58 -6.86 14.98
N GLY A 72 2.85 -6.47 13.92
CA GLY A 72 1.46 -6.06 14.03
C GLY A 72 0.57 -7.16 14.63
N ALA A 73 0.81 -8.42 14.26
CA ALA A 73 0.10 -9.57 14.82
C ALA A 73 0.36 -9.74 16.33
N LYS A 74 1.61 -9.60 16.78
CA LYS A 74 1.95 -9.64 18.22
C LYS A 74 1.20 -8.58 19.01
N LEU A 75 1.15 -7.34 18.50
CA LEU A 75 0.39 -6.25 19.12
C LEU A 75 -1.11 -6.53 19.14
N GLY A 76 -1.67 -7.01 18.03
CA GLY A 76 -3.07 -7.39 17.93
C GLY A 76 -3.47 -8.47 18.94
N ILE A 77 -2.62 -9.48 19.14
CA ILE A 77 -2.82 -10.52 20.16
C ILE A 77 -2.84 -9.93 21.58
N ARG A 78 -1.92 -8.99 21.89
CA ARG A 78 -1.90 -8.31 23.21
C ARG A 78 -3.19 -7.52 23.46
N VAL A 79 -3.61 -6.72 22.49
CA VAL A 79 -4.86 -5.94 22.56
C VAL A 79 -6.07 -6.87 22.72
N GLY A 80 -6.13 -7.94 21.92
CA GLY A 80 -7.20 -8.93 22.01
C GLY A 80 -7.31 -9.57 23.39
N ARG A 81 -6.16 -9.88 24.02
CA ARG A 81 -6.12 -10.43 25.39
C ARG A 81 -6.67 -9.43 26.42
N ILE A 82 -6.27 -8.17 26.34
CA ILE A 82 -6.77 -7.11 27.23
C ILE A 82 -8.29 -6.97 27.09
N LEU A 83 -8.80 -6.95 25.84
CA LEU A 83 -10.23 -6.84 25.58
C LEU A 83 -11.01 -8.06 26.07
N ALA A 84 -10.45 -9.26 25.93
CA ALA A 84 -11.06 -10.49 26.44
C ALA A 84 -11.16 -10.47 27.98
N GLU A 85 -10.13 -9.97 28.67
CA GLU A 85 -10.13 -9.86 30.13
C GLU A 85 -11.09 -8.76 30.62
N LEU A 86 -11.29 -7.70 29.84
CA LEU A 86 -12.25 -6.63 30.15
C LEU A 86 -13.68 -6.95 29.70
N PHE A 87 -13.91 -8.08 29.05
CA PHE A 87 -15.23 -8.44 28.51
C PHE A 87 -16.24 -8.61 29.65
N GLY A 88 -17.34 -7.84 29.59
CA GLY A 88 -18.35 -7.81 30.65
C GLY A 88 -18.13 -6.73 31.72
N SER A 89 -17.01 -5.99 31.67
CA SER A 89 -16.81 -4.80 32.51
C SER A 89 -17.43 -3.55 31.88
N THR A 90 -17.71 -2.53 32.71
CA THR A 90 -18.18 -1.22 32.24
C THR A 90 -17.12 -0.45 31.43
N PHE A 91 -15.84 -0.83 31.55
CA PHE A 91 -14.72 -0.18 30.87
C PHE A 91 -14.45 -0.74 29.47
N PHE A 92 -15.14 -1.83 29.08
CA PHE A 92 -14.93 -2.51 27.80
C PHE A 92 -15.11 -1.58 26.60
N GLU A 93 -16.20 -0.80 26.58
CA GLU A 93 -16.48 0.12 25.47
C GLU A 93 -15.43 1.23 25.35
N GLN A 94 -14.87 1.68 26.48
CA GLN A 94 -13.81 2.67 26.49
C GLN A 94 -12.51 2.07 25.95
N ALA A 95 -12.16 0.87 26.39
CA ALA A 95 -10.98 0.15 25.89
C ALA A 95 -11.07 -0.11 24.38
N LEU A 96 -12.25 -0.47 23.84
CA LEU A 96 -12.45 -0.64 22.40
C LEU A 96 -12.21 0.64 21.59
N LYS A 97 -12.64 1.79 22.11
CA LYS A 97 -12.44 3.09 21.44
C LYS A 97 -10.99 3.53 21.46
N GLU A 98 -10.26 3.21 22.52
CA GLU A 98 -8.86 3.61 22.71
C GLU A 98 -7.88 2.63 22.04
N LEU A 99 -8.14 1.34 22.10
CA LEU A 99 -7.33 0.26 21.51
C LEU A 99 -7.73 -0.07 20.06
N ASN A 100 -8.36 0.87 19.36
CA ASN A 100 -8.65 0.71 17.94
C ASN A 100 -7.34 0.59 17.15
N ILE A 101 -7.33 -0.28 16.14
CA ILE A 101 -6.20 -0.56 15.25
C ILE A 101 -5.55 0.73 14.72
N THR A 102 -6.34 1.74 14.37
CA THR A 102 -5.80 3.01 13.84
C THR A 102 -4.98 3.78 14.88
N LYS A 103 -5.35 3.71 16.15
CA LYS A 103 -4.66 4.38 17.26
C LYS A 103 -3.49 3.57 17.77
N VAL A 104 -3.58 2.25 17.67
CA VAL A 104 -2.54 1.32 18.13
C VAL A 104 -1.39 1.25 17.13
N LEU A 105 -1.70 1.21 15.84
CA LEU A 105 -0.71 1.17 14.75
C LEU A 105 -0.36 2.57 14.22
N ASP A 106 -0.52 3.61 15.04
CA ASP A 106 -0.17 4.97 14.67
C ASP A 106 1.35 5.10 14.47
N ARG A 107 1.78 5.79 13.40
CA ARG A 107 3.21 6.05 13.08
C ARG A 107 4.00 6.65 14.27
N LYS A 108 3.33 7.28 15.22
CA LYS A 108 3.94 7.88 16.42
C LYS A 108 4.64 6.88 17.33
N TYR A 109 4.25 5.61 17.28
CA TYR A 109 4.82 4.54 18.11
C TYR A 109 5.94 3.78 17.40
N TYR A 110 6.25 4.15 16.16
CA TYR A 110 7.27 3.53 15.33
C TYR A 110 8.41 4.52 15.07
N ASN A 111 9.65 4.04 15.11
CA ASN A 111 10.80 4.85 14.73
C ASN A 111 10.91 4.96 13.21
N GLU A 112 11.90 5.71 12.73
CA GLU A 112 12.22 5.84 11.30
C GLU A 112 12.49 4.50 10.61
N GLN A 113 12.91 3.48 11.36
CA GLN A 113 13.15 2.11 10.89
C GLN A 113 11.89 1.22 10.93
N LEU A 114 10.72 1.76 11.31
CA LEU A 114 9.46 1.02 11.52
C LEU A 114 9.51 -0.09 12.57
N ASP A 115 10.64 -0.27 13.26
CA ASP A 115 10.75 -1.14 14.41
C ASP A 115 9.85 -0.63 15.54
N ALA A 116 8.99 -1.52 16.05
CA ALA A 116 8.32 -1.28 17.32
C ALA A 116 9.38 -1.28 18.43
N ASN A 117 9.63 -0.13 19.07
CA ASN A 117 10.34 -0.11 20.34
C ASN A 117 9.51 -0.93 21.33
N GLU A 118 9.83 -2.21 21.52
CA GLU A 118 9.30 -3.02 22.61
C GLU A 118 9.94 -2.49 23.91
N PRO A 119 9.42 -1.38 24.47
CA PRO A 119 8.27 -1.47 25.38
C PRO A 119 7.24 -0.31 25.29
N ASP A 120 7.23 0.49 24.23
CA ASP A 120 6.73 1.88 24.27
C ASP A 120 5.25 2.09 23.91
N HIS A 121 4.46 1.04 23.76
CA HIS A 121 3.03 1.24 23.51
C HIS A 121 2.30 1.68 24.78
N LYS A 122 2.43 2.96 25.13
CA LYS A 122 1.91 3.60 26.35
C LYS A 122 0.44 3.24 26.64
N LEU A 123 -0.40 3.21 25.60
CA LEU A 123 -1.81 2.85 25.75
C LEU A 123 -2.00 1.39 26.17
N VAL A 124 -1.31 0.45 25.51
CA VAL A 124 -1.40 -0.99 25.83
C VAL A 124 -0.89 -1.23 27.24
N THR A 125 0.26 -0.67 27.61
CA THR A 125 0.82 -0.79 28.97
C THR A 125 -0.12 -0.23 30.04
N TYR A 126 -0.74 0.93 29.79
CA TYR A 126 -1.73 1.52 30.69
C TYR A 126 -2.93 0.58 30.91
N TRP A 127 -3.48 0.01 29.83
CA TRP A 127 -4.62 -0.90 29.94
C TRP A 127 -4.23 -2.26 30.55
N GLU A 128 -3.02 -2.77 30.30
CA GLU A 128 -2.50 -3.95 31.00
C GLU A 128 -2.38 -3.74 32.51
N GLN A 129 -1.90 -2.57 32.95
CA GLN A 129 -1.86 -2.23 34.38
C GLN A 129 -3.27 -2.19 34.97
N LYS A 130 -4.20 -1.52 34.30
CA LYS A 130 -5.59 -1.43 34.74
C LYS A 130 -6.25 -2.79 34.89
N VAL A 131 -5.91 -3.76 34.03
CA VAL A 131 -6.42 -5.13 34.14
C VAL A 131 -5.75 -5.93 35.27
N LYS A 132 -4.47 -5.67 35.57
CA LYS A 132 -3.82 -6.25 36.76
C LYS A 132 -4.46 -5.75 38.06
N ASP A 133 -4.82 -4.47 38.09
CA ASP A 133 -5.49 -3.85 39.25
C ASP A 133 -6.89 -4.42 39.50
N THR A 134 -7.64 -4.75 38.44
CA THR A 134 -8.97 -5.39 38.61
C THR A 134 -8.84 -6.82 39.14
N LYS A 135 -7.83 -7.58 38.70
CA LYS A 135 -7.60 -8.97 39.13
C LYS A 135 -7.13 -9.09 40.57
N SER A 136 -6.26 -8.18 41.03
CA SER A 136 -5.78 -8.21 42.42
C SER A 136 -6.93 -8.01 43.43
N HIS A 137 -7.97 -7.28 43.02
CA HIS A 137 -9.16 -7.04 43.82
C HIS A 137 -10.09 -8.27 43.92
N GLU A 138 -10.05 -9.18 42.95
CA GLU A 138 -10.86 -10.43 42.93
C GLU A 138 -10.17 -11.57 43.70
N THR A 139 -8.84 -11.59 43.77
CA THR A 139 -8.06 -12.65 44.46
C THR A 139 -7.90 -12.46 45.96
N SER A 140 -8.42 -11.37 46.54
CA SER A 140 -8.25 -11.03 47.97
C SER A 140 -9.49 -11.36 48.84
N ILE A 141 -10.40 -12.20 48.33
CA ILE A 141 -11.54 -12.80 49.05
C ILE A 141 -11.30 -14.30 49.16
#